data_AF-A0A8S8XTA1-F1
#
_entry.id   AF-A0A8S8XTA1-F1
#
_cell.length_a   1.000
_cell.length_b   1.000
_cell.length_c   1.000
_cell.angle_alpha   90.00
_cell.angle_beta   90.00
_cell.angle_gamma   90.00
#
_symmetry.space_group_name_H-M   'P 1'
#
loop_
_entity.id
_entity.type
_entity.pdbx_description
1 polymer ?
#
loop_
_entity_poly.entity_id
_entity_poly.type
_entity_poly.pdbx_seq_one_letter_code
_entity_poly.pdbx_strand_id
1 'polypeptide(L)' 'MDPTGSNSYQAKDRATGADVRTATRYDLVFGSNSQLRAIAEVYAQDDNNGKFVADFIAAWNKVMNADRF' A
#
# COMPACT_ATOMS: atom_id res chain seq x y z
N MET A 1 -14.57 -5.55 0.55
CA MET A 1 -13.79 -6.05 1.69
C MET A 1 -14.70 -5.99 2.88
N ASP A 2 -14.73 -7.07 3.64
CA ASP A 2 -15.65 -7.21 4.77
C ASP A 2 -14.86 -6.96 6.08
N PRO A 3 -15.37 -6.13 7.00
CA PRO A 3 -14.72 -5.94 8.29
C PRO A 3 -14.76 -7.23 9.11
N THR A 4 -13.62 -7.63 9.66
CA THR A 4 -13.48 -8.84 10.48
C THR A 4 -13.17 -8.55 11.95
N GLY A 5 -12.98 -7.28 12.31
CA GLY A 5 -12.69 -6.84 13.67
C GLY A 5 -12.20 -5.39 13.71
N SER A 6 -11.66 -4.96 14.84
CA SER A 6 -11.06 -3.62 14.96
C SER A 6 -9.88 -3.48 14.02
N ASN A 7 -9.96 -2.52 13.08
CA ASN A 7 -8.92 -2.24 12.09
C ASN A 7 -8.51 -3.45 11.23
N SER A 8 -9.42 -4.37 10.97
CA SER A 8 -9.16 -5.59 10.19
C SER A 8 -10.25 -5.80 9.15
N TYR A 9 -9.82 -6.09 7.92
CA TYR A 9 -10.66 -6.28 6.75
C TYR A 9 -10.22 -7.50 5.96
N GLN A 10 -11.18 -8.23 5.39
CA GLN A 10 -10.97 -9.39 4.53
C GLN A 10 -11.35 -9.06 3.08
N ALA A 11 -10.42 -9.24 2.15
CA ALA A 11 -10.70 -9.28 0.72
C ALA A 11 -11.23 -10.65 0.33
N LYS A 12 -12.29 -10.60 -0.47
CA LYS A 12 -12.88 -11.75 -1.13
C LYS A 12 -12.74 -11.60 -2.62
N ASP A 13 -12.45 -12.71 -3.28
CA ASP A 13 -12.49 -12.80 -4.73
C ASP A 13 -13.93 -12.56 -5.18
N ARG A 14 -14.12 -11.71 -6.19
CA ARG A 14 -15.46 -11.27 -6.61
C ARG A 14 -16.25 -12.38 -7.30
N ALA A 15 -15.56 -13.33 -7.95
CA ALA A 15 -16.21 -14.41 -8.68
C ALA A 15 -16.58 -15.58 -7.78
N THR A 16 -15.70 -15.95 -6.86
CA THR A 16 -15.82 -17.16 -6.04
C THR A 16 -16.26 -16.89 -4.60
N GLY A 17 -16.12 -15.65 -4.12
CA GLY A 17 -16.36 -15.30 -2.73
C GLY A 17 -15.29 -15.81 -1.76
N ALA A 18 -14.23 -16.47 -2.27
CA ALA A 18 -13.16 -17.01 -1.46
C ALA A 18 -12.30 -15.90 -0.86
N ASP A 19 -11.82 -16.14 0.35
CA ASP A 19 -10.92 -15.23 1.06
C ASP A 19 -9.55 -15.16 0.37
N VAL A 20 -9.09 -13.96 0.04
CA VAL A 20 -7.85 -13.74 -0.71
C VAL A 20 -6.77 -13.09 0.15
N ARG A 21 -7.11 -12.04 0.90
CA ARG A 21 -6.14 -11.19 1.62
C ARG A 21 -6.77 -10.54 2.85
N THR A 22 -5.95 -10.28 3.87
CA THR A 22 -6.32 -9.40 4.98
C THR A 22 -5.66 -8.03 4.82
N ALA A 23 -6.29 -6.99 5.37
CA ALA A 23 -5.78 -5.63 5.35
C ALA A 23 -6.28 -4.82 6.55
N THR A 24 -5.60 -3.72 6.85
CA THR A 24 -6.00 -2.73 7.85
C THR A 24 -6.40 -1.42 7.17
N ARG A 25 -6.92 -0.45 7.93
CA ARG A 25 -7.21 0.90 7.39
C ARG A 25 -5.96 1.61 6.86
N TYR A 26 -4.78 1.28 7.39
CA TYR A 26 -3.52 1.86 6.92
C TYR A 26 -3.15 1.39 5.52
N ASP A 27 -3.58 0.18 5.13
CA ASP A 27 -3.39 -0.34 3.79
C ASP A 27 -4.45 0.22 2.84
N LEU A 28 -5.72 0.24 3.28
CA LEU A 28 -6.85 0.63 2.43
C LEU A 28 -6.93 2.13 2.13
N VAL A 29 -6.26 2.97 2.91
CA VAL A 29 -6.21 4.41 2.64
C VAL A 29 -5.56 4.73 1.29
N PHE A 30 -4.59 3.92 0.85
CA PHE A 30 -3.92 4.09 -0.44
C PHE A 30 -4.84 3.82 -1.63
N GLY A 31 -5.93 3.08 -1.46
CA GLY A 31 -6.93 2.83 -2.51
C GLY A 31 -8.18 3.70 -2.41
N SER A 32 -8.42 4.38 -1.29
CA SER A 32 -9.68 5.11 -1.01
C SER A 32 -9.50 6.63 -0.99
N ASN A 33 -8.31 7.15 -0.68
CA ASN A 33 -7.99 8.57 -0.83
C ASN A 33 -7.50 8.85 -2.25
N SER A 34 -8.07 9.86 -2.93
CA SER A 34 -7.77 10.14 -4.35
C SER A 34 -6.32 10.52 -4.61
N GLN A 35 -5.68 11.26 -3.71
CA GLN A 35 -4.28 11.67 -3.85
C GLN A 35 -3.33 10.49 -3.62
N LEU A 36 -3.57 9.70 -2.56
CA LEU A 36 -2.76 8.52 -2.29
C LEU A 36 -2.93 7.43 -3.36
N ARG A 37 -4.14 7.30 -3.91
CA ARG A 37 -4.41 6.38 -5.03
C ARG A 37 -3.64 6.76 -6.27
N ALA A 38 -3.58 8.05 -6.62
CA ALA A 38 -2.78 8.50 -7.76
C ALA A 38 -1.29 8.14 -7.59
N ILE A 39 -0.74 8.26 -6.38
CA ILE A 39 0.64 7.85 -6.08
C ILE A 39 0.81 6.33 -6.19
N ALA A 40 -0.13 5.56 -5.64
CA ALA A 40 -0.10 4.10 -5.70
C ALA A 40 -0.19 3.60 -7.16
N GLU A 41 -1.00 4.24 -8.00
CA GLU A 41 -1.14 3.93 -9.42
C GLU A 41 0.18 4.13 -10.18
N VAL A 42 0.95 5.19 -9.88
CA VAL A 42 2.28 5.40 -10.47
C VAL A 42 3.20 4.22 -10.14
N TYR A 43 3.30 3.81 -8.88
CA TYR A 43 4.18 2.70 -8.50
C TYR A 43 3.70 1.32 -8.99
N ALA A 44 2.42 1.18 -9.33
CA ALA A 44 1.83 -0.06 -9.82
C ALA A 44 1.97 -0.27 -11.34
N GLN A 45 2.51 0.71 -12.08
CA GLN A 45 2.75 0.57 -13.53
C GLN A 45 3.85 -0.47 -13.82
N ASP A 46 3.71 -1.21 -14.93
CA ASP A 46 4.61 -2.31 -15.30
C ASP A 46 6.09 -1.88 -15.44
N ASP A 47 6.34 -0.64 -15.84
CA ASP A 47 7.67 -0.06 -16.05
C ASP A 47 8.25 0.66 -14.81
N ASN A 48 7.48 0.77 -13.72
CA ASN A 48 7.87 1.56 -12.54
C ASN A 48 8.45 0.74 -11.38
N ASN A 49 8.73 -0.55 -11.56
CA ASN A 49 9.38 -1.37 -10.53
C ASN A 49 10.73 -0.78 -10.10
N GLY A 50 11.59 -0.38 -11.06
CA GLY A 50 12.89 0.22 -10.77
C GLY A 50 12.78 1.54 -10.01
N LYS A 51 11.78 2.36 -10.35
CA LYS A 51 11.47 3.61 -9.65
C LYS A 51 11.04 3.36 -8.21
N PHE A 52 10.13 2.40 -7.99
CA PHE A 52 9.66 2.04 -6.64
C PHE A 52 10.84 1.64 -5.74
N VAL A 53 11.73 0.78 -6.23
CA VAL A 53 12.91 0.34 -5.47
C VAL A 53 13.82 1.51 -5.11
N ALA A 54 14.14 2.37 -6.08
CA ALA A 54 15.01 3.52 -5.87
C ALA A 54 14.42 4.51 -4.84
N ASP A 55 13.15 4.85 -4.98
CA ASP A 55 12.47 5.79 -4.09
C ASP A 55 12.31 5.22 -2.67
N PHE A 56 12.03 3.92 -2.55
CA PHE A 56 11.98 3.25 -1.26
C PHE A 56 13.32 3.31 -0.53
N ILE A 57 14.42 2.99 -1.21
CA ILE A 57 15.77 3.05 -0.65
C ILE A 57 16.12 4.48 -0.21
N ALA A 58 15.81 5.48 -1.05
CA ALA A 58 16.05 6.88 -0.72
C ALA A 58 15.27 7.33 0.53
N ALA A 59 13.99 6.95 0.62
CA ALA A 59 13.14 7.26 1.78
C ALA A 59 13.67 6.57 3.05
N TRP A 60 14.07 5.30 2.96
CA TRP A 60 14.67 4.56 4.07
C TRP A 60 15.95 5.23 4.58
N ASN A 61 16.88 5.54 3.66
CA ASN A 61 18.12 6.23 4.00
C ASN A 61 17.88 7.59 4.65
N LYS A 62 16.86 8.34 4.18
CA LYS A 62 16.48 9.62 4.79
C LYS A 62 16.04 9.44 6.25
N VAL A 63 15.17 8.46 6.53
CA VAL A 63 14.71 8.19 7.90
C VAL A 63 15.87 7.75 8.80
N MET A 64 16.74 6.88 8.31
CA MET A 64 17.89 6.35 9.08
C MET A 64 18.97 7.39 9.40
N ASN A 65 18.98 8.54 8.73
CA ASN A 65 19.92 9.62 9.00
C ASN A 65 19.24 10.86 9.63
N ALA A 66 17.95 10.77 9.99
CA ALA A 66 17.16 11.92 10.44
C ALA A 66 17.62 12.50 11.79
N ASP A 67 18.41 11.75 12.56
CA ASP A 67 18.94 12.12 13.88
C ASP A 67 20.45 12.39 13.88
N ARG A 68 21.11 12.35 12.71
CA ARG A 68 22.57 12.52 12.57
C ARG A 68 22.99 13.99 12.40
N PHE A 69 22.62 14.81 13.38
CA PHE A 69 23.09 16.20 13.51
C PHE A 69 24.46 16.29 14.19
#